data_AF-A0A2J5NBG4-F1
#
_entry.id   AF-A0A2J5NBG4-F1
#
_cell.length_a   1.000
_cell.length_b   1.000
_cell.length_c   1.000
_cell.angle_alpha   90.00
_cell.angle_beta   90.00
_cell.angle_gamma   90.00
#
_symmetry.space_group_name_H-M   'P 1'
#
loop_
_entity.id
_entity.type
_entity.pdbx_description
1 polymer ?
#
loop_
_entity_poly.entity_id
_entity_poly.type
_entity_poly.pdbx_seq_one_letter_code
_entity_poly.pdbx_strand_id
1 'polypeptide(L)'
;MVDSMKSGSVVVDLASQNGGNCEYTVPGQVVTTANGVKIIGYTDLPGRLPTQSSQLYGTNLVNLLKLLCKEKDGNVVIDFDDVVIRGVTVVREGEITWPAPPIQVSAQPQAAAKKVEAPKAEAKPSSPLRKYALMALAIILFGWLASVAPKEFLGHFTVFALSCVVGYYVVWNVS
;
A
#
# COMPACT_ATOMS: atom_id res chain seq x y z
N MET A 1 23.56 19.77 19.05
CA MET A 1 22.45 18.80 19.24
C MET A 1 22.89 17.37 18.99
N VAL A 2 23.55 17.08 17.87
CA VAL A 2 24.07 15.73 17.57
C VAL A 2 25.09 15.26 18.61
N ASP A 3 25.92 16.17 19.15
CA ASP A 3 26.93 15.83 20.16
C ASP A 3 26.36 15.33 21.50
N SER A 4 25.10 15.66 21.82
CA SER A 4 24.44 15.18 23.03
C SER A 4 23.77 13.81 22.85
N MET A 5 23.80 13.24 21.64
CA MET A 5 23.28 11.90 21.40
C MET A 5 24.20 10.84 22.00
N LYS A 6 23.63 9.69 22.33
CA LYS A 6 24.39 8.53 22.83
C LYS A 6 25.37 8.04 21.75
N SER A 7 26.60 7.71 22.15
CA SER A 7 27.56 7.09 21.23
C SER A 7 27.00 5.82 20.58
N GLY A 8 27.25 5.65 19.28
CA GLY A 8 26.68 4.59 18.46
C GLY A 8 25.30 4.90 17.85
N SER A 9 24.71 6.07 18.15
CA SER A 9 23.48 6.50 17.47
C SER A 9 23.71 6.69 15.96
N VAL A 10 22.63 6.61 15.19
CA VAL A 10 22.64 6.82 13.74
C VAL A 10 21.61 7.88 13.38
N VAL A 11 22.02 8.85 12.57
CA VAL A 11 21.16 9.86 11.96
C VAL A 11 21.18 9.63 10.45
N VAL A 12 20.00 9.60 9.83
CA VAL A 12 19.87 9.48 8.37
C VAL A 12 19.28 10.77 7.84
N ASP A 13 20.08 11.50 7.06
CA ASP A 13 19.67 12.77 6.49
C ASP A 13 19.21 12.60 5.04
N LEU A 14 17.89 12.59 4.85
CA LEU A 14 17.25 12.45 3.54
C LEU A 14 17.33 13.74 2.69
N ALA A 15 17.71 14.87 3.29
CA ALA A 15 17.83 16.15 2.59
C ALA A 15 19.26 16.47 2.16
N SER A 16 20.18 15.49 2.24
CA SER A 16 21.61 15.65 1.95
C SER A 16 21.89 16.26 0.57
N GLN A 17 21.05 16.01 -0.43
CA GLN A 17 21.21 16.58 -1.78
C GLN A 17 21.06 18.11 -1.84
N ASN A 18 20.27 18.71 -0.94
CA ASN A 18 19.92 20.12 -0.95
C ASN A 18 20.58 20.90 0.20
N GLY A 19 21.73 20.43 0.68
CA GLY A 19 22.48 21.03 1.78
C GLY A 19 22.37 20.29 3.12
N GLY A 20 21.36 19.42 3.29
CA GLY A 20 21.17 18.61 4.50
C GLY A 20 20.46 19.36 5.64
N ASN A 21 19.75 18.60 6.47
CA ASN A 21 19.13 19.10 7.71
C ASN A 21 20.09 19.10 8.89
N CYS A 22 21.15 18.28 8.82
CA CYS A 22 22.14 18.15 9.88
C CYS A 22 23.45 18.83 9.48
N GLU A 23 23.99 19.68 10.34
CA GLU A 23 25.26 20.40 10.11
C GLU A 23 26.45 19.45 9.89
N TYR A 24 26.40 18.23 10.43
CA TYR A 24 27.42 17.20 10.23
C TYR A 24 27.22 16.38 8.95
N THR A 25 26.16 16.61 8.18
CA THR A 25 25.91 15.88 6.93
C THR A 25 26.95 16.25 5.89
N VAL A 26 27.63 15.23 5.36
CA VAL A 26 28.43 15.34 4.14
C VAL A 26 27.69 14.56 3.04
N PRO A 27 27.20 15.24 1.99
CA PRO A 27 26.44 14.59 0.93
C PRO A 27 27.23 13.43 0.30
N GLY A 28 26.56 12.29 0.12
CA GLY A 28 27.11 11.07 -0.47
C GLY A 28 27.90 10.18 0.50
N GLN A 29 28.11 10.59 1.76
CA GLN A 29 29.01 9.90 2.69
C GLN A 29 28.32 9.47 3.99
N VAL A 30 28.99 8.57 4.71
CA VAL A 30 28.68 8.27 6.11
C VAL A 30 29.80 8.82 6.97
N VAL A 31 29.49 9.84 7.77
CA VAL A 31 30.45 10.49 8.67
C VAL A 31 30.24 9.96 10.08
N THR A 32 31.32 9.79 10.85
CA THR A 32 31.23 9.52 12.29
C THR A 32 31.72 10.75 13.05
N THR A 33 30.87 11.32 13.90
CA THR A 33 31.21 12.48 14.74
C THR A 33 32.17 12.09 15.87
N ALA A 34 32.78 13.07 16.54
CA ALA A 34 33.72 12.84 17.64
C ALA A 34 33.09 12.08 18.83
N ASN A 35 31.79 12.29 19.11
CA ASN A 35 31.05 11.55 20.14
C ASN A 35 30.56 10.16 19.66
N GLY A 36 30.89 9.74 18.43
CA GLY A 36 30.62 8.40 17.90
C GLY A 36 29.23 8.22 17.29
N VAL A 37 28.56 9.29 16.87
CA VAL A 37 27.29 9.23 16.13
C VAL A 37 27.58 9.08 14.64
N LYS A 38 26.88 8.18 13.95
CA LYS A 38 27.01 8.00 12.50
C LYS A 38 25.95 8.84 11.76
N ILE A 39 26.38 9.68 10.85
CA ILE A 39 25.53 10.53 10.02
C ILE A 39 25.56 9.98 8.59
N ILE A 40 24.44 9.44 8.12
CA ILE A 40 24.28 8.88 6.78
C ILE A 40 23.69 9.97 5.89
N GLY A 41 24.48 10.46 4.94
CA GLY A 41 24.11 11.52 4.01
C GLY A 41 24.04 11.05 2.56
N TYR A 42 23.71 9.78 2.28
CA TYR A 42 23.61 9.31 0.89
C TYR A 42 22.60 10.13 0.09
N THR A 43 22.94 10.41 -1.16
CA THR A 43 22.14 11.21 -2.10
C THR A 43 21.33 10.35 -3.06
N ASP A 44 21.61 9.04 -3.10
CA ASP A 44 21.10 8.10 -4.10
C ASP A 44 20.32 6.95 -3.45
N LEU A 45 19.63 7.22 -2.34
CA LEU A 45 18.91 6.19 -1.58
C LEU A 45 17.94 5.33 -2.42
N PRO A 46 17.16 5.88 -3.38
CA PRO A 46 16.36 5.04 -4.28
C PRO A 46 17.21 4.09 -5.14
N GLY A 47 18.41 4.49 -5.53
CA GLY A 47 19.36 3.67 -6.29
C GLY A 47 19.91 2.48 -5.51
N ARG A 48 19.82 2.51 -4.18
CA ARG A 48 20.22 1.40 -3.28
C ARG A 48 19.12 0.35 -3.11
N LEU A 49 17.93 0.59 -3.64
CA LEU A 49 16.85 -0.38 -3.79
C LEU A 49 16.39 -0.46 -5.25
N PRO A 50 17.31 -0.77 -6.19
CA PRO A 50 17.13 -0.48 -7.61
C PRO A 50 15.93 -1.22 -8.23
N THR A 51 15.68 -2.47 -7.83
CA THR A 51 14.56 -3.26 -8.35
C THR A 51 13.21 -2.62 -8.03
N GLN A 52 13.01 -2.20 -6.77
CA GLN A 52 11.74 -1.59 -6.35
C GLN A 52 11.56 -0.20 -6.93
N SER A 53 12.62 0.61 -6.91
CA SER A 53 12.62 1.94 -7.51
C SER A 53 12.30 1.88 -9.00
N SER A 54 12.89 0.93 -9.73
CA SER A 54 12.62 0.72 -11.16
C SER A 54 11.17 0.31 -11.42
N GLN A 55 10.63 -0.63 -10.64
CA GLN A 55 9.25 -1.09 -10.79
C GLN A 55 8.24 0.04 -10.54
N LEU A 56 8.41 0.80 -9.46
CA LEU A 56 7.51 1.89 -9.11
C LEU A 56 7.62 3.05 -10.09
N TYR A 57 8.85 3.43 -10.48
CA TYR A 57 9.06 4.46 -11.48
C TYR A 57 8.50 4.05 -12.86
N GLY A 58 8.75 2.82 -13.30
CA GLY A 58 8.17 2.28 -14.53
C GLY A 58 6.64 2.26 -14.50
N THR A 59 6.04 1.96 -13.35
CA THR A 59 4.58 2.03 -13.16
C THR A 59 4.06 3.47 -13.31
N ASN A 60 4.79 4.47 -12.80
CA ASN A 60 4.43 5.87 -13.00
C ASN A 60 4.49 6.27 -14.48
N LEU A 61 5.51 5.81 -15.22
CA LEU A 61 5.61 6.04 -16.67
C LEU A 61 4.47 5.37 -17.44
N VAL A 62 4.12 4.13 -17.10
CA VAL A 62 2.96 3.44 -17.70
C VAL A 62 1.67 4.21 -17.44
N ASN A 63 1.48 4.75 -16.23
CA ASN A 63 0.29 5.53 -15.90
C ASN A 63 0.26 6.88 -16.65
N LEU A 64 1.40 7.54 -16.83
CA LEU A 64 1.50 8.71 -17.69
C LEU A 64 1.18 8.38 -19.16
N LEU A 65 1.70 7.28 -19.69
CA LEU A 65 1.43 6.83 -21.06
C LEU A 65 -0.06 6.51 -21.28
N LYS A 66 -0.78 6.00 -20.28
CA LYS A 66 -2.23 5.81 -20.35
C LYS A 66 -3.00 7.11 -20.53
N LEU A 67 -2.53 8.22 -19.95
CA LEU A 67 -3.13 9.54 -20.16
C LEU A 67 -2.82 10.10 -21.56
N LEU A 68 -1.62 9.83 -22.06
CA LEU A 68 -1.15 10.25 -23.38
C LEU A 68 -1.73 9.42 -24.53
N CYS A 69 -2.08 8.16 -24.30
CA CYS A 69 -2.56 7.21 -25.30
C CYS A 69 -3.89 6.59 -24.85
N LYS A 70 -4.94 7.43 -24.77
CA LYS A 70 -6.27 7.03 -24.25
C LYS A 70 -6.91 5.90 -25.07
N GLU A 71 -6.71 5.93 -26.39
CA GLU A 71 -7.28 4.96 -27.34
C GLU A 71 -6.51 3.62 -27.39
N LYS A 72 -5.37 3.51 -26.68
CA LYS A 72 -4.52 2.30 -26.64
C LYS A 72 -4.03 1.83 -28.03
N ASP A 73 -3.93 2.75 -28.98
CA ASP A 73 -3.49 2.54 -30.35
C ASP A 73 -1.97 2.74 -30.54
N GLY A 74 -1.27 3.14 -29.47
CA GLY A 74 0.15 3.49 -29.50
C GLY A 74 0.43 4.91 -29.99
N ASN A 75 -0.59 5.69 -30.33
CA ASN A 75 -0.43 7.10 -30.71
C ASN A 75 -0.44 8.00 -29.47
N VAL A 76 0.51 8.94 -29.41
CA VAL A 76 0.65 9.87 -28.28
C VAL A 76 -0.03 11.18 -28.64
N VAL A 77 -1.03 11.54 -27.84
CA VAL A 77 -1.77 12.80 -27.96
C VAL A 77 -1.43 13.69 -26.77
N ILE A 78 -0.76 14.82 -27.05
CA ILE A 78 -0.44 15.83 -26.04
C ILE A 78 -1.60 16.84 -25.98
N ASP A 79 -2.57 16.51 -25.14
CA ASP A 79 -3.76 17.32 -24.85
C ASP A 79 -3.47 18.32 -23.72
N PHE A 80 -3.47 19.63 -24.02
CA PHE A 80 -3.22 20.69 -23.02
C PHE A 80 -4.46 21.08 -22.22
N ASP A 81 -5.64 20.55 -22.56
CA ASP A 81 -6.83 20.67 -21.71
C ASP A 81 -6.72 19.75 -20.48
N ASP A 82 -5.92 18.68 -20.57
CA ASP A 82 -5.53 17.87 -19.42
C ASP A 82 -4.42 18.58 -18.61
N VAL A 83 -4.78 19.04 -17.41
CA VAL A 83 -3.88 19.79 -16.52
C VAL A 83 -2.63 19.00 -16.11
N VAL A 84 -2.71 17.65 -16.08
CA VAL A 84 -1.56 16.79 -15.77
C VAL A 84 -0.58 16.81 -16.94
N ILE A 85 -1.09 16.67 -18.17
CA ILE A 85 -0.29 16.71 -19.39
C ILE A 85 0.31 18.11 -19.60
N ARG A 86 -0.48 19.16 -19.45
CA ARG A 86 0.01 20.55 -19.49
C ARG A 86 1.10 20.81 -18.45
N GLY A 87 0.96 20.27 -17.24
CA GLY A 87 1.90 20.44 -16.14
C GLY A 87 3.23 19.71 -16.34
N VAL A 88 3.20 18.49 -16.88
CA VAL A 88 4.40 17.66 -17.07
C VAL A 88 5.15 17.97 -18.37
N THR A 89 4.48 18.49 -19.41
CA THR A 89 5.12 18.89 -20.66
C THR A 89 5.83 20.23 -20.51
N VAL A 90 7.17 20.20 -20.46
CA VAL A 90 8.02 21.39 -20.34
C VAL A 90 8.52 21.96 -21.68
N VAL A 91 8.51 21.15 -22.74
CA VAL A 91 8.87 21.53 -24.11
C VAL A 91 7.94 20.81 -25.08
N ARG A 92 7.47 21.50 -26.12
CA ARG A 92 6.67 20.93 -27.21
C ARG A 92 7.10 21.57 -28.54
N GLU A 93 7.39 20.74 -29.54
CA GLU A 93 7.71 21.21 -30.91
C GLU A 93 8.86 22.25 -30.97
N GLY A 94 9.81 22.16 -30.03
CA GLY A 94 10.94 23.09 -29.93
C GLY A 94 10.69 24.33 -29.09
N GLU A 95 9.45 24.57 -28.64
CA GLU A 95 9.09 25.70 -27.78
C GLU A 95 9.01 25.29 -26.31
N ILE A 96 9.49 26.16 -25.42
CA ILE A 96 9.43 25.97 -23.97
C ILE A 96 8.01 26.28 -23.50
N THR A 97 7.35 25.30 -22.90
CA THR A 97 5.97 25.41 -22.37
C THR A 97 5.94 25.57 -20.85
N TRP A 98 7.09 25.56 -20.18
CA TRP A 98 7.21 25.85 -18.76
C TRP A 98 7.36 27.36 -18.50
N PRO A 99 6.77 27.93 -17.42
CA PRO A 99 5.93 27.28 -16.41
C PRO A 99 4.48 27.06 -16.88
N ALA A 100 3.83 26.03 -16.32
CA ALA A 100 2.40 25.86 -16.52
C ALA A 100 1.61 26.98 -15.80
N PRO A 101 0.48 27.44 -16.36
CA PRO A 101 -0.38 28.38 -15.66
C PRO A 101 -0.89 27.76 -14.36
N PRO A 102 -1.21 28.57 -13.33
CA PRO A 102 -1.84 28.07 -12.12
C PRO A 102 -3.07 27.23 -12.46
N ILE A 103 -3.17 26.03 -11.90
CA ILE A 103 -4.28 25.13 -12.18
C ILE A 103 -5.55 25.76 -11.60
N GLN A 104 -6.38 26.33 -12.47
CA GLN A 104 -7.71 26.82 -12.12
C GLN A 104 -8.68 25.65 -12.12
N VAL A 105 -8.48 24.71 -11.19
CA VAL A 105 -9.55 23.78 -10.85
C VAL A 105 -10.59 24.59 -10.08
N SER A 106 -11.70 24.96 -10.76
CA SER A 106 -13.00 24.98 -10.09
C SER A 106 -13.00 23.72 -9.25
N ALA A 107 -12.98 23.90 -7.93
CA ALA A 107 -12.72 22.88 -6.93
C ALA A 107 -13.13 21.50 -7.46
N GLN A 108 -12.20 20.52 -7.41
CA GLN A 108 -12.65 19.13 -7.30
C GLN A 108 -13.92 19.16 -6.46
N PRO A 109 -15.07 18.62 -6.91
CA PRO A 109 -16.19 18.45 -6.02
C PRO A 109 -15.59 17.79 -4.80
N GLN A 110 -15.46 18.54 -3.72
CA GLN A 110 -14.79 18.10 -2.51
C GLN A 110 -15.61 16.90 -2.12
N ALA A 111 -15.15 15.69 -2.44
CA ALA A 111 -16.04 14.56 -2.70
C ALA A 111 -17.00 14.43 -1.53
N ALA A 112 -18.22 14.98 -1.66
CA ALA A 112 -18.96 15.67 -0.59
C ALA A 112 -18.68 14.98 0.73
N ALA A 113 -17.64 15.43 1.46
CA ALA A 113 -16.83 14.61 2.38
C ALA A 113 -17.67 13.45 2.85
N LYS A 114 -17.63 12.33 2.10
CA LYS A 114 -18.66 11.27 2.17
C LYS A 114 -18.79 11.01 3.65
N LYS A 115 -19.89 11.49 4.27
CA LYS A 115 -19.97 11.65 5.75
C LYS A 115 -19.34 10.38 6.26
N VAL A 116 -18.15 10.49 6.85
CA VAL A 116 -17.47 9.31 7.36
C VAL A 116 -18.52 8.74 8.27
N GLU A 117 -19.14 7.65 7.83
CA GLU A 117 -20.20 7.01 8.57
C GLU A 117 -19.53 6.77 9.90
N ALA A 118 -20.00 7.48 10.94
CA ALA A 118 -19.35 7.48 12.25
C ALA A 118 -18.97 6.03 12.51
N PRO A 119 -17.68 5.73 12.73
CA PRO A 119 -17.14 4.38 12.62
C PRO A 119 -18.15 3.46 13.24
N LYS A 120 -18.78 2.61 12.41
CA LYS A 120 -19.85 1.69 12.82
C LYS A 120 -19.38 1.14 14.14
N ALA A 121 -20.04 1.54 15.23
CA ALA A 121 -19.56 1.26 16.58
C ALA A 121 -19.09 -0.18 16.58
N GLU A 122 -17.79 -0.39 16.80
CA GLU A 122 -17.17 -1.71 16.69
C GLU A 122 -18.13 -2.68 17.36
N ALA A 123 -18.65 -3.64 16.58
CA ALA A 123 -19.59 -4.59 17.12
C ALA A 123 -18.89 -5.24 18.31
N LYS A 124 -19.35 -4.90 19.53
CA LYS A 124 -18.77 -5.40 20.77
C LYS A 124 -18.48 -6.88 20.58
N PRO A 125 -17.26 -7.37 20.88
CA PRO A 125 -16.90 -8.75 20.63
C PRO A 125 -18.01 -9.63 21.18
N SER A 126 -18.67 -10.39 20.30
CA SER A 126 -19.81 -11.22 20.65
C SER A 126 -19.40 -12.07 21.85
N SER A 127 -20.16 -12.02 22.94
CA SER A 127 -19.77 -12.65 24.20
C SER A 127 -19.31 -14.10 23.96
N PRO A 128 -18.21 -14.54 24.60
CA PRO A 128 -17.69 -15.90 24.40
C PRO A 128 -18.74 -16.97 24.71
N LEU A 129 -19.68 -16.64 25.59
CA LEU A 129 -20.87 -17.45 25.90
C LEU A 129 -21.73 -17.78 24.67
N ARG A 130 -21.91 -16.86 23.72
CA ARG A 130 -22.65 -17.15 22.47
C ARG A 130 -21.91 -18.17 21.61
N LYS A 131 -20.58 -18.08 21.53
CA LYS A 131 -19.76 -19.06 20.80
C LYS A 131 -19.84 -20.44 21.43
N TYR A 132 -19.70 -20.52 22.76
CA TYR A 132 -19.83 -21.80 23.48
C TYR A 132 -21.26 -22.36 23.43
N ALA A 133 -22.29 -21.51 23.51
CA ALA A 133 -23.68 -21.94 23.37
C ALA A 133 -23.97 -22.49 21.96
N LEU A 134 -23.48 -21.84 20.91
CA LEU A 134 -23.60 -22.33 19.52
C LEU A 134 -22.83 -23.64 19.31
N MET A 135 -21.64 -23.76 19.90
CA MET A 135 -20.84 -24.98 19.83
C MET A 135 -21.53 -26.14 20.57
N ALA A 136 -22.04 -25.89 21.78
CA ALA A 136 -22.81 -26.87 22.53
C ALA A 136 -24.08 -27.29 21.78
N LEU A 137 -24.79 -26.34 21.19
CA LEU A 137 -25.98 -26.61 20.37
C LEU A 137 -25.63 -27.44 19.13
N ALA A 138 -24.52 -27.17 18.46
CA ALA A 138 -24.04 -27.97 17.33
C ALA A 138 -23.67 -29.40 17.74
N ILE A 139 -23.03 -29.58 18.90
CA ILE A 139 -22.70 -30.91 19.45
C ILE A 139 -23.98 -31.68 19.81
N ILE A 140 -24.97 -31.03 20.42
CA ILE A 140 -26.26 -31.65 20.77
C ILE A 140 -27.00 -32.06 19.50
N LEU A 141 -27.07 -31.19 18.48
CA LEU A 141 -27.68 -31.50 17.19
C LEU A 141 -26.98 -32.65 16.48
N PHE A 142 -25.65 -32.67 16.49
CA PHE A 142 -24.87 -33.75 15.90
C PHE A 142 -25.07 -35.07 16.65
N GLY A 143 -25.10 -35.04 17.98
CA GLY A 143 -25.39 -36.21 18.81
C GLY A 143 -26.81 -36.76 18.57
N TRP A 144 -27.80 -35.86 18.46
CA TRP A 144 -29.17 -36.25 18.12
C TRP A 144 -29.26 -36.85 16.71
N LEU A 145 -28.64 -36.20 15.72
CA LEU A 145 -28.56 -36.70 14.35
C LEU A 145 -27.89 -38.09 14.32
N ALA A 146 -26.79 -38.28 15.05
CA ALA A 146 -26.10 -39.56 15.14
C ALA A 146 -26.93 -40.65 15.83
N SER A 147 -27.83 -40.28 16.74
CA SER A 147 -28.73 -41.24 17.40
C SER A 147 -29.89 -41.72 16.50
N VAL A 148 -30.29 -40.90 15.52
CA VAL A 148 -31.42 -41.20 14.61
C VAL A 148 -30.93 -41.68 13.23
N ALA A 149 -29.69 -41.35 12.83
CA ALA A 149 -29.19 -41.62 11.49
C ALA A 149 -28.71 -43.08 11.29
N PRO A 150 -28.90 -43.65 10.09
CA PRO A 150 -28.28 -44.91 9.70
C PRO A 150 -26.75 -44.86 9.75
N LYS A 151 -26.09 -45.98 10.08
CA LYS A 151 -24.61 -46.05 10.17
C LYS A 151 -23.89 -45.62 8.88
N GLU A 152 -24.47 -45.91 7.72
CA GLU A 152 -23.93 -45.51 6.41
C GLU A 152 -23.94 -43.99 6.20
N PHE A 153 -24.98 -43.31 6.72
CA PHE A 153 -25.11 -41.85 6.61
C PHE A 153 -23.98 -41.13 7.38
N LEU A 154 -23.60 -41.63 8.55
CA LEU A 154 -22.48 -41.07 9.34
C LEU A 154 -21.15 -41.15 8.59
N GLY A 155 -20.92 -42.23 7.84
CA GLY A 155 -19.75 -42.39 6.98
C GLY A 155 -19.70 -41.33 5.88
N HIS A 156 -20.80 -41.18 5.13
CA HIS A 156 -20.89 -40.17 4.06
C HIS A 156 -20.81 -38.73 4.58
N PHE A 157 -21.44 -38.43 5.71
CA PHE A 157 -21.40 -37.11 6.32
C PHE A 157 -19.98 -36.70 6.75
N THR A 158 -19.20 -37.65 7.27
CA THR A 158 -17.80 -37.39 7.68
C THR A 158 -16.93 -37.07 6.46
N VAL A 159 -17.08 -37.81 5.36
CA VAL A 159 -16.36 -37.55 4.11
C VAL A 159 -16.75 -36.18 3.53
N PHE A 160 -18.04 -35.83 3.58
CA PHE A 160 -18.54 -34.52 3.15
C PHE A 160 -17.97 -33.37 3.99
N ALA A 161 -17.96 -33.48 5.32
CA ALA A 161 -17.42 -32.44 6.18
C ALA A 161 -15.92 -32.20 5.93
N LEU A 162 -15.13 -33.27 5.78
CA LEU A 162 -13.71 -33.18 5.46
C LEU A 162 -13.45 -32.57 4.08
N SER A 163 -14.28 -32.89 3.07
CA SER A 163 -14.11 -32.34 1.73
C SER A 163 -14.38 -30.82 1.67
N CYS A 164 -15.32 -30.30 2.47
CA CYS A 164 -15.54 -28.86 2.62
C CYS A 164 -14.31 -28.15 3.20
N VAL A 165 -13.65 -28.73 4.19
CA VAL A 165 -12.43 -28.17 4.80
C VAL A 165 -11.29 -28.13 3.78
N VAL A 166 -11.07 -29.24 3.06
CA VAL A 166 -10.05 -29.30 2.00
C VAL A 166 -10.36 -28.29 0.90
N GLY A 167 -11.61 -28.21 0.44
CA GLY A 167 -12.05 -27.24 -0.57
C GLY A 167 -11.80 -25.79 -0.16
N TYR A 168 -12.08 -25.43 1.10
CA TYR A 168 -11.78 -24.10 1.63
C TYR A 168 -10.28 -23.75 1.49
N TYR A 169 -9.39 -24.66 1.88
CA TYR A 169 -7.95 -24.42 1.76
C TYR A 169 -7.46 -24.37 0.31
N VAL A 170 -8.08 -25.13 -0.59
CA VAL A 170 -7.71 -25.13 -2.02
C VAL A 170 -8.11 -23.82 -2.69
N VAL A 171 -9.30 -23.29 -2.43
CA VAL A 171 -9.77 -22.04 -3.07
C VAL A 171 -9.04 -20.83 -2.51
N TRP A 172 -8.78 -20.78 -1.20
CA TRP A 172 -8.15 -19.60 -0.57
C TRP A 172 -6.63 -19.54 -0.70
N ASN A 173 -6.00 -20.58 -1.25
CA ASN A 173 -4.55 -20.63 -1.45
C ASN A 173 -4.15 -20.57 -2.94
N VAL A 174 -5.06 -20.13 -3.81
CA VAL A 174 -4.74 -19.82 -5.21
C VAL A 174 -4.15 -18.41 -5.26
N SER A 175 -2.86 -18.31 -5.58
CA SER A 175 -2.19 -17.05 -5.95
C SER A 175 -2.60 -16.59 -7.35
#